data_AF-A0AAN8F9F3-F1
#
_entry.id   AF-A0AAN8F9F3-F1
#
_cell.length_a   1.000
_cell.length_b   1.000
_cell.length_c   1.000
_cell.angle_alpha   90.00
_cell.angle_beta   90.00
_cell.angle_gamma   90.00
#
_symmetry.space_group_name_H-M   'P 1'
#
loop_
_entity.id
_entity.type
_entity.pdbx_description
1 polymer ?
#
loop_
_entity_poly.entity_id
_entity_poly.type
_entity_poly.pdbx_seq_one_letter_code
_entity_poly.pdbx_strand_id
1 'polypeptide(L)'
;RNGRVSCCEYEDPSRLKNRTEQFLVLEFRYAQNVRYFEDILPEIRQLLEFSDDVQQEGDKVLQQWTLTNATAMCAHIRRTDFVKLAVATDFQKAVHDMESIAHQQ
;
A
#
# COMPACT_ATOMS: atom_id res chain seq x y z
N ARG A 1 -25.00 5.44 -5.27
CA ARG A 1 -26.43 5.00 -5.42
C ARG A 1 -27.33 5.82 -4.46
N ASN A 2 -28.60 6.09 -4.81
CA ASN A 2 -29.52 7.03 -4.10
C ASN A 2 -29.12 8.51 -4.13
N GLY A 3 -28.60 9.02 -5.26
CA GLY A 3 -28.26 10.44 -5.39
C GLY A 3 -27.07 10.92 -4.54
N ARG A 4 -26.41 10.01 -3.80
CA ARG A 4 -25.11 10.27 -3.18
C ARG A 4 -23.99 9.94 -4.16
N VAL A 5 -23.11 10.92 -4.39
CA VAL A 5 -21.81 10.71 -5.01
C VAL A 5 -21.01 9.80 -4.08
N SER A 6 -20.76 8.57 -4.51
CA SER A 6 -19.74 7.72 -3.91
C SER A 6 -18.45 7.94 -4.69
N CYS A 7 -17.42 8.43 -4.01
CA CYS A 7 -16.07 8.32 -4.53
C CYS A 7 -15.56 6.91 -4.26
N CYS A 8 -14.68 6.46 -5.16
CA CYS A 8 -13.66 5.48 -4.79
C CYS A 8 -14.22 4.07 -4.61
N GLU A 9 -15.28 3.71 -5.35
CA GLU A 9 -15.76 2.33 -5.42
C GLU A 9 -14.75 1.50 -6.22
N TYR A 10 -14.23 0.44 -5.59
CA TYR A 10 -13.42 -0.56 -6.29
C TYR A 10 -14.31 -1.33 -7.25
N GLU A 11 -14.05 -1.18 -8.56
CA GLU A 11 -14.74 -1.97 -9.58
C GLU A 11 -13.98 -3.28 -9.83
N ASP A 12 -14.59 -4.41 -9.46
CA ASP A 12 -14.04 -5.75 -9.70
C ASP A 12 -13.84 -6.00 -11.22
N PRO A 13 -12.58 -6.20 -11.68
CA PRO A 13 -12.28 -6.42 -13.10
C PRO A 13 -12.86 -7.73 -13.64
N SER A 14 -13.27 -8.67 -12.79
CA SER A 14 -13.93 -9.93 -13.18
C SER A 14 -15.24 -9.68 -13.94
N ARG A 15 -15.87 -8.50 -13.77
CA ARG A 15 -17.05 -8.08 -14.55
C ARG A 15 -16.77 -8.00 -16.06
N LEU A 16 -15.51 -7.89 -16.45
CA LEU A 16 -15.08 -7.80 -17.85
C LEU A 16 -14.61 -9.15 -18.41
N LYS A 17 -14.62 -10.24 -17.61
CA LYS A 17 -14.04 -11.53 -18.00
C LYS A 17 -14.65 -12.16 -19.26
N ASN A 18 -15.90 -11.85 -19.55
CA ASN A 18 -16.63 -12.37 -20.71
C ASN A 18 -16.84 -11.32 -21.81
N ARG A 19 -16.16 -10.17 -21.73
CA ARG A 19 -16.17 -9.12 -22.75
C ARG A 19 -15.16 -9.47 -23.83
N THR A 20 -15.60 -9.54 -25.08
CA THR A 20 -14.79 -9.91 -26.25
C THR A 20 -14.52 -8.71 -27.17
N GLU A 21 -14.93 -7.52 -26.74
CA GLU A 21 -14.75 -6.27 -27.47
C GLU A 21 -13.25 -5.94 -27.58
N GLN A 22 -12.77 -5.68 -28.79
CA GLN A 22 -11.36 -5.34 -29.06
C GLN A 22 -10.95 -4.01 -28.40
N PHE A 23 -11.90 -3.12 -28.13
CA PHE A 23 -11.71 -1.85 -27.46
C PHE A 23 -12.77 -1.67 -26.37
N LEU A 24 -12.34 -1.58 -25.12
CA LEU A 24 -13.20 -1.28 -23.97
C LEU A 24 -12.96 0.16 -23.53
N VAL A 25 -13.99 1.01 -23.67
CA VAL A 25 -13.98 2.36 -23.11
C VAL A 25 -14.61 2.27 -21.72
N LEU A 26 -13.78 2.45 -20.69
CA LEU A 26 -14.24 2.49 -19.32
C LEU A 26 -14.46 3.96 -18.93
N GLU A 27 -15.68 4.28 -18.51
CA GLU A 27 -16.01 5.62 -18.02
C GLU A 27 -15.58 5.74 -16.54
N PHE A 28 -14.32 6.10 -16.31
CA PHE A 28 -13.78 6.35 -14.98
C PHE A 28 -13.55 7.85 -14.75
N ARG A 29 -13.96 8.37 -13.58
CA ARG A 29 -13.74 9.79 -13.21
C ARG A 29 -12.39 10.03 -12.51
N TYR A 30 -11.79 9.00 -11.92
CA TYR A 30 -10.59 9.11 -11.09
C TYR A 30 -9.62 7.93 -11.26
N ALA A 31 -9.50 7.34 -12.46
CA ALA A 31 -8.44 6.36 -12.68
C ALA A 31 -7.12 7.10 -12.87
N GLN A 32 -6.16 6.86 -11.98
CA GLN A 32 -4.80 7.33 -12.13
C GLN A 32 -3.90 6.13 -12.40
N ASN A 33 -3.24 6.13 -13.55
CA ASN A 33 -2.16 5.20 -13.82
C ASN A 33 -1.07 5.44 -12.77
N VAL A 34 -0.55 4.40 -12.12
CA VAL A 34 0.52 4.55 -11.13
C VAL A 34 1.74 5.28 -11.69
N ARG A 35 2.00 5.15 -13.00
CA ARG A 35 3.07 5.87 -13.73
C ARG A 35 2.90 7.38 -13.73
N TYR A 36 1.68 7.89 -13.54
CA TYR A 36 1.44 9.32 -13.39
C TYR A 36 2.17 9.89 -12.16
N PHE A 37 2.33 9.08 -11.12
CA PHE A 37 2.98 9.51 -9.89
C PHE A 37 4.50 9.36 -9.95
N GLU A 38 5.04 8.50 -10.82
CA GLU A 38 6.48 8.19 -10.85
C GLU A 38 7.33 9.46 -10.99
N ASP A 39 6.95 10.36 -11.89
CA ASP A 39 7.68 11.61 -12.15
C ASP A 39 7.53 12.64 -11.01
N ILE A 40 6.44 12.58 -10.23
CA ILE A 40 6.16 13.52 -9.13
C ILE A 40 6.39 12.91 -7.74
N LEU A 41 6.83 11.64 -7.66
CA LEU A 41 7.14 10.96 -6.40
C LEU A 41 8.15 11.74 -5.54
N PRO A 42 9.22 12.36 -6.09
CA PRO A 42 10.13 13.18 -5.29
C PRO A 42 9.43 14.37 -4.62
N GLU A 43 8.56 15.06 -5.35
CA GLU A 43 7.80 16.21 -4.85
C GLU A 43 6.78 15.77 -3.79
N ILE A 44 6.05 14.67 -4.04
CA ILE A 44 5.11 14.09 -3.08
C ILE A 44 5.84 13.69 -1.79
N ARG A 45 7.05 13.12 -1.88
CA ARG A 45 7.84 12.75 -0.70
C ARG A 45 8.23 13.96 0.13
N GLN A 46 8.61 15.08 -0.51
CA GLN A 46 8.91 16.33 0.21
C GLN A 46 7.67 16.91 0.87
N LEU A 47 6.53 16.91 0.16
CA LEU A 47 5.27 17.42 0.70
C LEU A 47 4.72 16.58 1.86
N LEU A 48 5.01 15.28 1.88
CA LEU A 48 4.56 14.33 2.89
C LEU A 48 5.68 13.93 3.86
N GLU A 49 6.73 14.73 3.95
CA GLU A 49 7.79 14.50 4.92
C GLU A 49 7.22 14.58 6.34
N PHE A 50 7.66 13.66 7.20
CA PHE A 50 7.27 13.70 8.60
C PHE A 50 7.83 14.96 9.26
N SER A 51 7.08 15.56 10.19
CA SER A 51 7.58 16.67 11.00
C SER A 51 8.84 16.27 11.78
N ASP A 52 9.73 17.23 12.04
CA ASP A 52 10.98 17.03 12.79
C ASP A 52 10.78 16.24 14.09
N ASP A 53 9.73 16.53 14.85
CA ASP A 53 9.43 15.82 16.10
C ASP A 53 9.19 14.31 15.88
N VAL A 54 8.47 13.95 14.81
CA VAL A 54 8.20 12.54 14.46
C VAL A 54 9.47 11.85 13.98
N GLN A 55 10.30 12.54 13.21
CA GLN A 55 11.59 12.02 12.77
C GLN A 55 12.50 11.75 13.98
N GLN A 56 12.59 12.70 14.92
CA GLN A 56 13.40 12.55 16.13
C GLN A 56 12.92 11.42 17.04
N GLU A 57 11.60 11.23 17.21
CA GLU A 57 11.07 10.09 17.95
C GLU A 57 11.38 8.76 17.25
N GLY A 58 11.30 8.73 15.92
CA GLY A 58 11.72 7.58 15.12
C GLY A 58 13.20 7.23 15.33
N ASP A 59 14.08 8.23 15.28
CA ASP A 59 15.52 8.05 15.45
C ASP A 59 15.86 7.48 16.83
N LYS A 60 15.16 7.89 17.89
CA LYS A 60 15.33 7.33 19.23
C LYS A 60 15.04 5.82 19.26
N VAL A 61 13.97 5.38 18.58
CA VAL A 61 13.62 3.96 18.48
C VAL A 61 14.68 3.19 17.70
N LEU A 62 15.14 3.72 16.57
CA LEU A 62 16.18 3.07 15.75
C LEU A 62 17.51 2.95 16.50
N GLN A 63 17.90 3.98 17.26
CA GLN A 63 19.08 3.97 18.11
C GLN A 63 18.97 2.91 19.22
N GLN A 64 17.82 2.81 19.89
CA GLN A 64 17.57 1.78 20.90
C GLN A 64 17.70 0.36 20.33
N TRP A 65 17.33 0.16 19.07
CA TRP A 65 17.43 -1.14 18.40
C TRP A 65 18.80 -1.38 17.76
N THR A 66 19.75 -0.46 17.91
CA THR A 66 21.09 -0.53 17.28
C THR A 66 21.03 -0.70 15.75
N LEU A 67 19.99 -0.15 15.12
CA LEU A 67 19.76 -0.26 13.67
C LEU A 67 20.46 0.84 12.85
N THR A 68 21.41 1.56 13.45
CA THR A 68 22.03 2.75 12.83
C THR A 68 22.80 2.47 11.54
N ASN A 69 23.19 1.21 11.27
CA ASN A 69 23.92 0.77 10.06
C ASN A 69 23.49 -0.63 9.55
N ALA A 70 22.34 -1.15 9.98
CA ALA A 70 21.90 -2.50 9.64
C ALA A 70 20.94 -2.50 8.43
N THR A 71 21.13 -3.44 7.50
CA THR A 71 20.08 -3.81 6.55
C THR A 71 18.97 -4.54 7.31
N ALA A 72 17.91 -3.82 7.63
CA ALA A 72 16.72 -4.38 8.28
C ALA A 72 15.60 -4.56 7.25
N MET A 73 14.97 -5.75 7.27
CA MET A 73 13.71 -5.96 6.57
C MET A 73 12.58 -5.49 7.48
N CYS A 74 11.84 -4.46 7.05
CA CYS A 74 10.64 -3.97 7.75
C CYS A 74 9.39 -4.50 7.06
N ALA A 75 8.49 -5.12 7.82
CA ALA A 75 7.23 -5.64 7.31
C ALA A 75 6.03 -5.03 8.05
N HIS A 76 4.97 -4.70 7.32
CA HIS A 76 3.74 -4.14 7.87
C HIS A 76 2.55 -5.05 7.53
N ILE A 77 1.86 -5.55 8.57
CA ILE A 77 0.64 -6.36 8.42
C ILE A 77 -0.57 -5.55 8.85
N ARG A 78 -1.38 -5.11 7.88
CA ARG A 78 -2.65 -4.43 8.13
C ARG A 78 -3.74 -5.45 8.45
N ARG A 79 -4.34 -5.39 9.65
CA ARG A 79 -5.31 -6.40 10.11
C ARG A 79 -6.73 -5.86 10.31
N THR A 80 -6.96 -4.92 11.21
CA THR A 80 -8.28 -4.55 11.76
C THR A 80 -9.44 -4.53 10.75
N ASP A 81 -9.49 -3.50 9.91
CA ASP A 81 -10.46 -3.31 8.84
C ASP A 81 -10.36 -4.40 7.78
N PHE A 82 -9.16 -4.90 7.49
CA PHE A 82 -8.93 -5.94 6.49
C PHE A 82 -9.56 -7.28 6.88
N VAL A 83 -9.53 -7.63 8.17
CA VAL A 83 -10.19 -8.82 8.72
C VAL A 83 -11.70 -8.65 8.59
N LYS A 84 -12.23 -7.48 8.93
CA LYS A 84 -13.68 -7.18 8.80
C LYS A 84 -14.17 -7.27 7.35
N LEU A 85 -13.33 -6.86 6.40
CA LEU A 85 -13.63 -6.91 4.96
C LEU A 85 -13.26 -8.25 4.31
N ALA A 86 -12.77 -9.24 5.07
CA ALA A 86 -12.32 -10.54 4.59
C ALA A 86 -11.24 -10.46 3.48
N VAL A 87 -10.36 -9.45 3.55
CA VAL A 87 -9.21 -9.25 2.65
C VAL A 87 -7.86 -9.31 3.39
N ALA A 88 -7.86 -9.63 4.68
CA ALA A 88 -6.63 -9.83 5.44
C ALA A 88 -5.88 -11.08 4.98
N THR A 89 -4.55 -10.99 4.98
CA THR A 89 -3.69 -12.17 4.85
C THR A 89 -3.74 -13.02 6.11
N ASP A 90 -3.49 -14.32 5.96
CA ASP A 90 -3.26 -15.18 7.12
C ASP A 90 -2.01 -14.73 7.87
N PHE A 91 -2.14 -14.52 9.17
CA PHE A 91 -1.08 -13.91 9.98
C PHE A 91 0.13 -14.84 10.13
N GLN A 92 -0.10 -16.13 10.40
CA GLN A 92 0.99 -17.08 10.64
C GLN A 92 1.77 -17.33 9.35
N LYS A 93 1.05 -17.49 8.25
CA LYS A 93 1.66 -17.60 6.93
C LYS A 93 2.45 -16.35 6.57
N ALA A 94 1.91 -15.15 6.82
CA ALA A 94 2.62 -13.91 6.53
C ALA A 94 3.93 -13.78 7.32
N VAL A 95 3.93 -14.16 8.60
CA VAL A 95 5.16 -14.18 9.42
C VAL A 95 6.16 -15.20 8.87
N HIS A 96 5.71 -16.40 8.52
CA HIS A 96 6.58 -17.42 7.94
C HIS A 96 7.20 -16.98 6.61
N ASP A 97 6.40 -16.38 5.73
CA ASP A 97 6.86 -15.84 4.45
C ASP A 97 7.90 -14.72 4.67
N MET A 98 7.69 -13.84 5.66
CA MET A 98 8.65 -12.80 6.04
C MET A 98 9.98 -13.38 6.53
N GLU A 99 9.95 -14.35 7.44
CA GLU A 99 11.16 -15.03 7.92
C GLU A 99 11.93 -15.67 6.76
N SER A 100 11.22 -16.35 5.85
CA SER A 100 11.84 -16.95 4.68
C SER A 100 12.53 -15.91 3.77
N ILE A 101 11.94 -14.72 3.59
CA ILE A 101 12.55 -13.65 2.79
C ILE A 101 13.76 -13.06 3.52
N ALA A 102 13.66 -12.83 4.83
CA ALA A 102 14.75 -12.29 5.62
C ALA A 102 15.99 -13.19 5.58
N HIS A 103 15.81 -14.51 5.54
CA HIS A 103 16.90 -15.47 5.42
C HIS A 103 17.54 -15.57 4.02
N GLN A 104 16.94 -14.95 3.00
CA GLN A 104 17.44 -14.96 1.62
C GLN A 104 18.27 -13.71 1.26
N GLN A 105 18.32 -12.71 2.13
CA GLN A 105 19.09 -11.47 1.97
C GLN A 105 20.46 -11.59 2.62
#